data_AF-S2KIQ4-F1
#
_entry.id   AF-S2KIQ4-F1
#
_cell.length_a   1.000
_cell.length_b   1.000
_cell.length_c   1.000
_cell.angle_alpha   90.00
_cell.angle_beta   90.00
_cell.angle_gamma   90.00
#
_symmetry.space_group_name_H-M   'P 1'
#
loop_
_entity.id
_entity.type
_entity.pdbx_description
1 polymer ?
#
loop_
_entity_poly.entity_id
_entity_poly.type
_entity_poly.pdbx_seq_one_letter_code
_entity_poly.pdbx_strand_id
1 'polypeptide(L)'
;MVFFWLILGAFLLSLYCYKTDRIRGFTHYAPNLLTSLGILGTFIGIVIGLMHFDPADIDNSITLLLSGLQTAFMTSLFGMASAIAFKVVTTSVGFMQPNAVTSISPQEVGPEDIHAILQAQTEILAKLRHAIAGDEDGSLVSQLKLLRLDNHDLGNKLDSIDKSNQKQLGILVELLRESERQTERFEQFSVDIEHKLDGLPESFSKSPSVTLHKEPA
;
A
#
# COMPACT_ATOMS: atom_id res chain seq x y z
N MET A 1 -12.53 19.10 -56.87
CA MET A 1 -12.98 20.32 -56.16
C MET A 1 -13.74 20.02 -54.87
N VAL A 2 -14.84 19.26 -54.90
CA VAL A 2 -15.67 18.96 -53.70
C VAL A 2 -14.88 18.25 -52.58
N PHE A 3 -14.04 17.27 -52.93
CA PHE A 3 -13.19 16.55 -51.96
C PHE A 3 -12.16 17.43 -51.26
N PHE A 4 -11.61 18.43 -51.96
CA PHE A 4 -10.64 19.34 -51.37
C PHE A 4 -11.29 20.18 -50.26
N TRP A 5 -12.50 20.68 -50.51
CA TRP A 5 -13.30 21.40 -49.50
C TRP A 5 -13.76 20.50 -48.35
N LEU A 6 -14.04 19.23 -48.62
CA LEU A 6 -14.43 18.26 -47.59
C LEU A 6 -13.25 17.94 -46.65
N ILE A 7 -12.05 17.73 -47.20
CA ILE A 7 -10.84 17.49 -46.38
C ILE A 7 -10.40 18.77 -45.67
N LEU A 8 -10.46 19.93 -46.32
CA LEU A 8 -10.18 21.23 -45.69
C LEU A 8 -11.18 21.53 -44.56
N GLY A 9 -12.46 21.21 -44.76
CA GLY A 9 -13.51 21.34 -43.74
C GLY A 9 -13.29 20.39 -42.57
N ALA A 10 -12.93 19.13 -42.81
CA ALA A 10 -12.59 18.17 -41.77
C ALA A 10 -11.32 18.59 -40.99
N PHE A 11 -10.32 19.15 -41.68
CA PHE A 11 -9.11 19.69 -41.06
C PHE A 11 -9.41 20.92 -40.19
N LEU A 12 -10.20 21.88 -40.68
CA LEU A 12 -10.62 23.06 -39.92
C LEU A 12 -11.52 22.70 -38.74
N LEU A 13 -12.44 21.74 -38.91
CA LEU A 13 -13.26 21.21 -37.82
C LEU A 13 -12.40 20.52 -36.75
N SER A 14 -11.39 19.76 -37.17
CA SER A 14 -10.42 19.14 -36.26
C SER A 14 -9.62 20.18 -35.46
N LEU A 15 -9.16 21.25 -36.12
CA LEU A 15 -8.50 22.40 -35.47
C LEU A 15 -9.43 23.17 -34.54
N TYR A 16 -10.69 23.36 -34.92
CA TYR A 16 -11.70 24.04 -34.11
C TYR A 16 -12.06 23.22 -32.86
N CYS A 17 -12.21 21.90 -33.01
CA CYS A 17 -12.40 20.96 -31.91
C CYS A 17 -11.15 20.85 -31.02
N TYR A 18 -9.95 21.09 -31.55
CA TYR A 18 -8.73 21.17 -30.74
C TYR A 18 -8.66 22.45 -29.90
N LYS A 19 -9.08 23.61 -30.44
CA LYS A 19 -9.11 24.87 -29.66
C LYS A 19 -10.23 24.94 -28.62
N THR A 20 -11.33 24.23 -28.86
CA THR A 20 -12.43 24.11 -27.89
C THR A 20 -12.18 22.84 -27.07
N ASP A 21 -11.53 22.94 -25.90
CA ASP A 21 -11.11 21.88 -24.94
C ASP A 21 -12.26 20.99 -24.39
N ARG A 22 -13.21 20.61 -25.24
CA ARG A 22 -14.50 20.00 -24.90
C ARG A 22 -14.57 18.53 -25.33
N ILE A 23 -13.65 18.05 -26.17
CA ILE A 23 -13.63 16.66 -26.66
C ILE A 23 -12.19 16.13 -26.83
N ARG A 24 -11.46 15.98 -25.72
CA ARG A 24 -10.07 15.46 -25.70
C ARG A 24 -9.91 14.10 -26.39
N GLY A 25 -10.94 13.25 -26.35
CA GLY A 25 -10.94 11.97 -27.06
C GLY A 25 -10.94 12.09 -28.59
N PHE A 26 -11.59 13.10 -29.17
CA PHE A 26 -11.69 13.25 -30.63
C PHE A 26 -10.36 13.69 -31.26
N THR A 27 -9.56 14.48 -30.53
CA THR A 27 -8.22 14.89 -30.94
C THR A 27 -7.30 13.69 -31.17
N HIS A 28 -7.40 12.62 -30.38
CA HIS A 28 -6.58 11.40 -30.57
C HIS A 28 -6.98 10.61 -31.82
N TYR A 29 -8.27 10.53 -32.14
CA TYR A 29 -8.75 9.83 -33.33
C TYR A 29 -8.65 10.66 -34.61
N ALA A 30 -8.48 11.98 -34.51
CA ALA A 30 -8.50 12.89 -35.64
C ALA A 30 -7.41 12.61 -36.72
N PRO A 31 -6.13 12.34 -36.40
CA PRO A 31 -5.12 11.99 -37.41
C PRO A 31 -5.47 10.73 -38.20
N ASN A 32 -6.00 9.71 -37.52
CA ASN A 32 -6.41 8.46 -38.15
C ASN A 32 -7.61 8.69 -39.05
N LEU A 33 -8.61 9.42 -38.59
CA LEU A 33 -9.77 9.79 -39.41
C LEU A 33 -9.37 10.62 -40.64
N LEU A 34 -8.43 11.56 -40.51
CA LEU A 34 -7.92 12.34 -41.64
C LEU A 34 -7.19 11.48 -42.68
N THR A 35 -6.41 10.51 -42.21
CA THR A 35 -5.70 9.56 -43.09
C THR A 35 -6.71 8.64 -43.78
N SER A 36 -7.67 8.07 -43.05
CA SER A 36 -8.75 7.25 -43.61
C SER A 36 -9.62 8.04 -44.59
N LEU A 37 -9.88 9.32 -44.33
CA LEU A 37 -10.61 10.19 -45.24
C LEU A 37 -9.80 10.49 -46.52
N GLY A 38 -8.48 10.62 -46.41
CA GLY A 38 -7.57 10.71 -47.56
C GLY A 38 -7.58 9.45 -48.43
N ILE A 39 -7.56 8.26 -47.79
CA ILE A 39 -7.69 6.96 -48.47
C ILE A 39 -9.08 6.83 -49.12
N LEU A 40 -10.14 7.26 -48.44
CA LEU A 40 -11.48 7.26 -49.03
C LEU A 40 -11.56 8.19 -50.26
N GLY A 41 -10.88 9.34 -50.20
CA GLY A 41 -10.75 10.26 -51.32
C GLY A 41 -10.05 9.64 -52.54
N THR A 42 -9.02 8.81 -52.33
CA THR A 42 -8.32 8.14 -53.44
C THR A 42 -9.23 7.13 -54.15
N PHE A 43 -9.95 6.32 -53.38
CA PHE A 43 -10.91 5.37 -53.93
C PHE A 43 -11.98 6.06 -54.76
N ILE A 44 -12.53 7.17 -54.27
CA ILE A 44 -13.56 7.90 -55.01
C ILE A 44 -12.99 8.59 -56.26
N GLY A 45 -11.78 9.15 -56.19
CA GLY A 45 -11.11 9.76 -57.35
C GLY A 45 -10.86 8.75 -58.48
N ILE A 46 -10.43 7.53 -58.14
CA ILE A 46 -10.25 6.44 -59.09
C ILE A 46 -11.60 6.00 -59.68
N VAL A 47 -12.63 5.83 -58.85
CA VAL A 47 -13.98 5.45 -59.31
C VAL A 47 -14.54 6.46 -60.31
N ILE A 48 -14.39 7.76 -60.05
CA ILE A 48 -14.85 8.82 -60.98
C ILE A 48 -14.09 8.76 -62.31
N GLY A 49 -12.78 8.50 -62.27
CA GLY A 49 -11.94 8.34 -63.46
C GLY A 49 -12.33 7.11 -64.30
N LEU A 50 -12.76 6.03 -63.65
CA LEU A 50 -13.20 4.79 -64.32
C LEU A 50 -14.65 4.85 -64.82
N MET A 51 -15.52 5.63 -64.17
CA MET A 51 -16.95 5.69 -64.51
C MET A 51 -17.22 6.22 -65.92
N HIS A 52 -16.27 6.96 -66.49
CA HIS A 52 -16.36 7.54 -67.83
C HIS A 52 -15.37 6.89 -68.81
N PHE A 53 -14.85 5.71 -68.47
CA PHE A 53 -13.94 4.97 -69.33
C PHE A 53 -14.76 4.25 -70.42
N ASP A 54 -14.55 4.64 -71.68
CA ASP A 54 -15.12 4.00 -72.86
C ASP A 54 -14.01 3.29 -73.67
N PRO A 55 -14.05 1.96 -73.80
CA PRO A 55 -13.12 1.21 -74.64
C PRO A 55 -13.16 1.60 -76.13
N ALA A 56 -14.24 2.23 -76.60
CA ALA A 56 -14.38 2.69 -77.98
C ALA A 56 -13.66 4.03 -78.25
N ASP A 57 -13.37 4.81 -77.20
CA ASP A 57 -12.68 6.11 -77.29
C ASP A 57 -11.56 6.18 -76.24
N ILE A 58 -10.48 5.43 -76.52
CA ILE A 58 -9.37 5.21 -75.60
C ILE A 58 -8.62 6.51 -75.28
N ASP A 59 -8.43 7.41 -76.26
CA ASP A 59 -7.65 8.63 -76.06
C ASP A 59 -8.32 9.60 -75.08
N ASN A 60 -9.64 9.79 -75.20
CA ASN A 60 -10.42 10.57 -74.24
C ASN A 60 -10.53 9.86 -72.89
N SER A 61 -10.68 8.54 -72.90
CA SER A 61 -10.80 7.73 -71.68
C SER A 61 -9.53 7.72 -70.84
N ILE A 62 -8.35 7.65 -71.46
CA ILE A 62 -7.06 7.76 -70.75
C ILE A 62 -6.89 9.14 -70.14
N THR A 63 -7.25 10.19 -70.88
CA THR A 63 -7.16 11.58 -70.40
C THR A 63 -8.03 11.79 -69.15
N LEU A 64 -9.23 11.22 -69.15
CA LEU A 64 -10.17 11.30 -68.03
C LEU A 64 -9.75 10.43 -66.84
N LEU A 65 -9.19 9.24 -67.11
CA LEU A 65 -8.62 8.35 -66.09
C LEU A 65 -7.42 9.01 -65.39
N LEU A 66 -6.52 9.65 -66.15
CA LEU A 66 -5.38 10.39 -65.60
C LEU A 66 -5.84 11.54 -64.70
N SER A 67 -6.92 12.24 -65.08
CA SER A 67 -7.50 13.31 -64.27
C SER A 67 -8.09 12.80 -62.95
N GLY A 68 -8.78 11.66 -62.97
CA GLY A 68 -9.30 10.98 -61.78
C GLY A 68 -8.17 10.52 -60.84
N LEU A 69 -7.10 9.93 -61.40
CA LEU A 69 -5.92 9.50 -60.66
C LEU A 69 -5.15 10.67 -60.04
N GLN A 70 -4.99 11.78 -60.78
CA GLN A 70 -4.35 13.00 -60.26
C GLN A 70 -5.14 13.55 -59.05
N THR A 71 -6.47 13.54 -59.14
CA THR A 71 -7.34 13.96 -58.04
C THR A 71 -7.20 13.02 -56.84
N ALA A 72 -7.20 11.71 -57.07
CA ALA A 72 -6.99 10.71 -56.03
C ALA A 72 -5.66 10.95 -55.29
N PHE A 73 -4.56 11.14 -56.02
CA PHE A 73 -3.24 11.39 -55.43
C PHE A 73 -3.20 12.66 -54.58
N MET A 74 -3.77 13.76 -55.08
CA MET A 74 -3.84 15.03 -54.34
C MET A 74 -4.66 14.92 -53.05
N THR A 75 -5.76 14.16 -53.05
CA THR A 75 -6.56 13.95 -51.84
C THR A 75 -5.83 13.14 -50.77
N SER A 76 -5.06 12.12 -51.17
CA SER A 76 -4.23 11.34 -50.24
C SER A 76 -3.12 12.19 -49.63
N LEU A 77 -2.44 12.96 -50.46
CA LEU A 77 -1.33 13.82 -50.04
C LEU A 77 -1.82 14.83 -49.00
N PHE A 78 -2.97 15.46 -49.26
CA PHE A 78 -3.54 16.44 -48.34
C PHE A 78 -4.05 15.80 -47.05
N GLY A 79 -4.68 14.62 -47.11
CA GLY A 79 -5.12 13.88 -45.91
C GLY A 79 -3.96 13.49 -45.00
N MET A 80 -2.87 12.96 -45.58
CA MET A 80 -1.66 12.58 -44.83
C MET A 80 -0.90 13.81 -44.32
N ALA A 81 -0.73 14.85 -45.14
CA ALA A 81 -0.06 16.09 -44.73
C ALA A 81 -0.81 16.77 -43.58
N SER A 82 -2.14 16.79 -43.64
CA SER A 82 -2.98 17.35 -42.59
C SER A 82 -2.91 16.53 -41.30
N ALA A 83 -2.82 15.20 -41.38
CA ALA A 83 -2.66 14.32 -40.21
C ALA A 83 -1.30 14.53 -39.53
N ILE A 84 -0.23 14.67 -40.32
CA ILE A 84 1.12 14.96 -39.83
C ILE A 84 1.15 16.35 -39.19
N ALA A 85 0.62 17.37 -39.88
CA ALA A 85 0.55 18.73 -39.34
C ALA A 85 -0.22 18.77 -38.02
N PHE A 86 -1.34 18.03 -37.92
CA PHE A 86 -2.10 17.93 -36.69
C PHE A 86 -1.28 17.29 -35.56
N LYS A 87 -0.63 16.15 -35.80
CA LYS A 87 0.26 15.50 -34.80
C LYS A 87 1.37 16.45 -34.34
N VAL A 88 2.02 17.16 -35.26
CA VAL A 88 3.10 18.13 -34.96
C VAL A 88 2.58 19.29 -34.10
N VAL A 89 1.41 19.85 -34.42
CA VAL A 89 0.80 20.93 -33.64
C VAL A 89 0.40 20.45 -32.25
N THR A 90 -0.23 19.27 -32.13
CA THR A 90 -0.61 18.72 -30.82
C THR A 90 0.59 18.40 -29.93
N THR A 91 1.69 17.91 -30.51
CA THR A 91 2.92 17.61 -29.76
C THR A 91 3.70 18.88 -29.39
N SER A 92 3.77 19.87 -30.29
CA SER A 92 4.53 21.11 -30.06
C SER A 92 3.83 22.10 -29.12
N VAL A 93 2.50 22.17 -29.15
CA VAL A 93 1.70 23.01 -28.22
C VAL A 93 1.48 22.29 -26.88
N GLY A 94 1.74 20.98 -26.82
CA GLY A 94 1.52 20.08 -25.68
C GLY A 94 2.53 20.14 -24.53
N PHE A 95 3.37 21.17 -24.41
CA PHE A 95 4.26 21.35 -23.23
C PHE A 95 3.47 21.58 -21.92
N MET A 96 2.14 21.64 -21.98
CA MET A 96 1.25 21.89 -20.84
C MET A 96 0.10 20.88 -20.72
N GLN A 97 0.30 19.62 -21.12
CA GLN A 97 -0.56 18.52 -20.68
C GLN A 97 0.17 17.67 -19.64
N PRO A 98 -0.17 17.78 -18.35
CA PRO A 98 0.30 16.84 -17.35
C PRO A 98 -0.43 15.51 -17.58
N ASN A 99 0.33 14.46 -17.91
CA ASN A 99 -0.01 13.05 -17.72
C ASN A 99 -1.47 12.66 -18.01
N ALA A 100 -1.92 12.73 -19.26
CA ALA A 100 -3.15 12.06 -19.67
C ALA A 100 -2.84 10.67 -20.22
N VAL A 101 -2.59 9.71 -19.32
CA VAL A 101 -2.71 8.28 -19.61
C VAL A 101 -4.20 7.99 -19.78
N THR A 102 -4.79 8.06 -20.98
CA THR A 102 -6.04 7.33 -21.31
C THR A 102 -6.46 7.42 -22.78
N SER A 103 -5.82 6.62 -23.63
CA SER A 103 -6.47 5.70 -24.57
C SER A 103 -5.36 5.08 -25.41
N ILE A 104 -4.71 4.07 -24.83
CA ILE A 104 -3.73 3.24 -25.53
C ILE A 104 -4.48 2.56 -26.68
N SER A 105 -4.30 3.04 -27.91
CA SER A 105 -4.45 2.16 -29.06
C SER A 105 -3.36 1.11 -28.92
N PRO A 106 -3.67 -0.21 -28.92
CA PRO A 106 -2.67 -1.27 -28.76
C PRO A 106 -1.49 -1.19 -29.76
N GLN A 107 -1.64 -0.42 -30.84
CA GLN A 107 -0.61 -0.20 -31.86
C GLN A 107 0.44 0.89 -31.54
N GLU A 108 0.29 1.71 -30.50
CA GLU A 108 1.16 2.87 -30.26
C GLU A 108 1.67 2.91 -28.81
N VAL A 109 1.97 1.74 -28.23
CA VAL A 109 2.77 1.65 -26.99
C VAL A 109 4.24 1.77 -27.39
N GLY A 110 4.82 2.93 -27.14
CA GLY A 110 6.24 3.16 -27.36
C GLY A 110 7.09 2.40 -26.33
N PRO A 111 8.32 1.99 -26.68
CA PRO A 111 9.29 1.45 -25.71
C PRO A 111 9.48 2.35 -24.48
N GLU A 112 9.34 3.67 -24.65
CA GLU A 112 9.40 4.68 -23.61
C GLU A 112 8.29 4.56 -22.55
N ASP A 113 7.05 4.23 -22.96
CA ASP A 113 5.93 4.06 -22.04
C ASP A 113 6.13 2.81 -21.17
N ILE A 114 6.60 1.73 -21.79
CA ILE A 114 6.93 0.48 -21.11
C ILE A 114 8.09 0.73 -20.12
N HIS A 115 9.12 1.48 -20.54
CA HIS A 115 10.23 1.81 -19.66
C HIS A 115 9.81 2.62 -18.45
N ALA A 116 8.95 3.63 -18.62
CA ALA A 116 8.45 4.45 -17.52
C ALA A 116 7.67 3.62 -16.50
N ILE A 117 6.80 2.72 -16.97
CA ILE A 117 6.01 1.83 -16.12
C ILE A 117 6.92 0.82 -15.40
N LEU A 118 7.90 0.23 -16.09
CA LEU A 118 8.85 -0.71 -15.49
C LEU A 118 9.74 -0.04 -14.43
N GLN A 119 10.18 1.20 -14.66
CA GLN A 119 10.94 1.96 -13.68
C GLN A 119 10.09 2.28 -12.44
N ALA A 120 8.86 2.76 -12.64
CA ALA A 120 7.93 3.01 -11.54
C ALA A 120 7.63 1.73 -10.74
N GLN A 121 7.44 0.60 -11.42
CA GLN A 121 7.24 -0.70 -10.78
C GLN A 121 8.47 -1.14 -9.98
N THR A 122 9.67 -0.92 -10.50
CA THR A 122 10.93 -1.26 -9.82
C THR A 122 11.10 -0.42 -8.54
N GLU A 123 10.73 0.86 -8.57
CA GLU A 123 10.75 1.73 -7.38
C GLU A 123 9.77 1.24 -6.30
N ILE A 124 8.55 0.87 -6.68
CA ILE A 124 7.55 0.33 -5.75
C ILE A 124 8.03 -0.99 -5.14
N LEU A 125 8.61 -1.89 -5.95
CA LEU A 125 9.18 -3.14 -5.46
C LEU A 125 10.36 -2.90 -4.51
N ALA A 126 11.19 -1.88 -4.78
CA ALA A 126 12.26 -1.50 -3.87
C ALA A 126 11.72 -1.00 -2.52
N LYS A 127 10.68 -0.17 -2.53
CA LYS A 127 9.99 0.30 -1.30
C LYS A 127 9.33 -0.86 -0.55
N LEU A 128 8.68 -1.79 -1.24
CA LEU A 128 8.07 -2.97 -0.62
C LEU A 128 9.13 -3.87 0.02
N ARG A 129 10.22 -4.14 -0.68
CA ARG A 129 11.37 -4.89 -0.13
C ARG A 129 11.90 -4.22 1.13
N HIS A 130 12.03 -2.89 1.12
CA HIS A 130 12.51 -2.11 2.24
C HIS A 130 11.54 -2.11 3.43
N ALA A 131 10.23 -1.98 3.19
CA ALA A 131 9.22 -2.07 4.24
C ALA A 131 9.14 -3.47 4.89
N ILE A 132 9.42 -4.54 4.14
CA ILE A 132 9.40 -5.91 4.66
C ILE A 132 10.71 -6.24 5.37
N ALA A 133 11.84 -6.03 4.70
CA ALA A 133 13.15 -6.57 5.09
C ALA A 133 14.19 -5.47 5.40
N GLY A 134 13.77 -4.21 5.50
CA GLY A 134 14.63 -3.12 5.94
C GLY A 134 15.15 -3.36 7.36
N ASP A 135 16.34 -2.86 7.65
CA ASP A 135 16.94 -2.94 8.98
C ASP A 135 16.52 -1.77 9.90
N GLU A 136 15.65 -0.90 9.39
CA GLU A 136 15.07 0.23 10.10
C GLU A 136 13.86 -0.17 10.96
N ASP A 137 13.61 0.58 12.04
CA ASP A 137 12.57 0.31 13.04
C ASP A 137 11.14 0.23 12.46
N GLY A 138 10.94 0.80 11.27
CA GLY A 138 9.67 0.75 10.55
C GLY A 138 9.40 -0.56 9.80
N SER A 139 10.38 -1.45 9.65
CA SER A 139 10.21 -2.67 8.86
C SER A 139 9.40 -3.74 9.60
N LEU A 140 8.69 -4.57 8.85
CA LEU A 140 7.89 -5.66 9.43
C LEU A 140 8.76 -6.70 10.15
N VAL A 141 9.95 -6.98 9.64
CA VAL A 141 10.90 -7.89 10.30
C VAL A 141 11.41 -7.31 11.62
N SER A 142 11.71 -6.01 11.67
CA SER A 142 12.13 -5.34 12.91
C SER A 142 11.00 -5.32 13.94
N GLN A 143 9.77 -4.94 13.53
CA GLN A 143 8.60 -4.98 14.40
C GLN A 143 8.31 -6.40 14.93
N LEU A 144 8.46 -7.44 14.10
CA LEU A 144 8.28 -8.83 14.54
C LEU A 144 9.36 -9.26 15.54
N LYS A 145 10.61 -8.80 15.36
CA LYS A 145 11.70 -9.05 16.31
C LYS A 145 11.42 -8.38 17.66
N LEU A 146 10.98 -7.13 17.66
CA LEU A 146 10.58 -6.41 18.88
C LEU A 146 9.41 -7.11 19.58
N LEU A 147 8.35 -7.48 18.86
CA LEU A 147 7.23 -8.23 19.42
C LEU A 147 7.66 -9.57 20.04
N ARG A 148 8.64 -10.26 19.44
CA ARG A 148 9.18 -11.50 20.00
C ARG A 148 9.98 -11.25 21.27
N LEU A 149 10.74 -10.16 21.33
CA LEU A 149 11.48 -9.75 22.53
C LEU A 149 10.52 -9.37 23.66
N ASP A 150 9.49 -8.58 23.37
CA ASP A 150 8.45 -8.20 24.32
C ASP A 150 7.70 -9.43 24.86
N ASN A 151 7.31 -10.36 23.99
CA ASN A 151 6.70 -11.62 24.42
C ASN A 151 7.63 -12.45 25.32
N HIS A 152 8.94 -12.46 25.03
CA HIS A 152 9.91 -13.15 25.87
C HIS A 152 10.05 -12.49 27.26
N ASP A 153 10.11 -11.16 27.32
CA ASP A 153 10.16 -10.42 28.59
C ASP A 153 8.89 -10.63 29.42
N LEU A 154 7.71 -10.63 28.78
CA LEU A 154 6.45 -10.97 29.43
C LEU A 154 6.48 -12.37 30.03
N GLY A 155 7.02 -13.35 29.30
CA GLY A 155 7.23 -14.72 29.81
C GLY A 155 8.12 -14.76 31.06
N ASN A 156 9.25 -14.04 31.04
CA ASN A 156 10.16 -13.98 32.18
C ASN A 156 9.52 -13.28 33.40
N LYS A 157 8.74 -12.22 33.17
CA LYS A 157 7.99 -11.55 34.24
C LYS A 157 6.94 -12.47 34.86
N LEU A 158 6.20 -13.22 34.04
CA LEU A 158 5.25 -14.23 34.53
C LEU A 158 5.93 -15.29 35.40
N ASP A 159 7.08 -15.82 34.99
CA ASP A 159 7.88 -16.76 35.79
C ASP A 159 8.38 -16.13 37.11
N SER A 160 8.78 -14.86 37.08
CA SER A 160 9.19 -14.15 38.29
C SER A 160 8.03 -13.93 39.27
N ILE A 161 6.83 -13.66 38.75
CA ILE A 161 5.60 -13.51 39.54
C ILE A 161 5.21 -14.86 40.15
N ASP A 162 5.26 -15.95 39.38
CA ASP A 162 4.97 -17.29 39.89
C ASP A 162 5.93 -17.68 41.03
N LYS A 163 7.24 -17.44 40.86
CA LYS A 163 8.24 -17.64 41.91
C LYS A 163 8.01 -16.76 43.13
N SER A 164 7.63 -15.50 42.93
CA SER A 164 7.31 -14.58 44.05
C SER A 164 6.08 -15.06 44.81
N ASN A 165 5.02 -15.46 44.10
CA ASN A 165 3.80 -16.00 44.68
C ASN A 165 4.08 -17.31 45.44
N GLN A 166 4.87 -18.23 44.87
CA GLN A 166 5.29 -19.44 45.56
C GLN A 166 6.07 -19.14 46.84
N LYS A 167 7.01 -18.19 46.81
CA LYS A 167 7.74 -17.77 48.01
C LYS A 167 6.80 -17.18 49.07
N GLN A 168 5.88 -16.30 48.67
CA GLN A 168 4.90 -15.71 49.58
C GLN A 168 3.97 -16.78 50.18
N LEU A 169 3.49 -17.73 49.38
CA LEU A 169 2.70 -18.86 49.86
C LEU A 169 3.50 -19.75 50.82
N GLY A 170 4.78 -20.01 50.51
CA GLY A 170 5.69 -20.73 51.40
C GLY A 170 5.86 -20.04 52.74
N ILE A 171 6.11 -18.73 52.75
CA ILE A 171 6.21 -17.93 53.98
C ILE A 171 4.90 -17.95 54.78
N LEU A 172 3.74 -17.84 54.11
CA LEU A 172 2.44 -17.88 54.77
C LEU A 172 2.20 -19.25 55.44
N VAL A 173 2.56 -20.33 54.76
CA VAL A 173 2.48 -21.69 55.32
C VAL A 173 3.45 -21.86 56.49
N GLU A 174 4.66 -21.32 56.40
CA GLU A 174 5.66 -21.34 57.48
C GLU A 174 5.15 -20.58 58.71
N LEU A 175 4.56 -19.40 58.52
CA LEU A 175 3.98 -18.59 59.59
C LEU A 175 2.80 -19.29 60.27
N LEU A 176 1.93 -19.96 59.50
CA LEU A 176 0.83 -20.75 60.07
C LEU A 176 1.37 -21.90 60.93
N ARG A 177 2.38 -22.63 60.44
CA ARG A 177 3.03 -23.70 61.22
C ARG A 177 3.70 -23.19 62.49
N GLU A 178 4.36 -22.05 62.41
CA GLU A 178 4.99 -21.44 63.58
C GLU A 178 3.94 -20.99 64.60
N SER A 179 2.82 -20.39 64.15
CA SER A 179 1.70 -20.03 65.02
C SER A 179 1.10 -21.24 65.74
N GLU A 180 0.93 -22.37 65.03
CA GLU A 180 0.47 -23.63 65.64
C GLU A 180 1.45 -24.09 66.73
N ARG A 181 2.76 -24.11 66.45
CA ARG A 181 3.78 -24.45 67.45
C ARG A 181 3.80 -23.50 68.65
N GLN A 182 3.64 -22.20 68.42
CA GLN A 182 3.57 -21.22 69.52
C GLN A 182 2.37 -21.50 70.42
N THR A 183 1.24 -21.91 69.83
CA THR A 183 0.04 -22.30 70.59
C THR A 183 0.29 -23.56 71.42
N GLU A 184 0.90 -24.60 70.84
CA GLU A 184 1.27 -25.83 71.58
C GLU A 184 2.25 -25.55 72.73
N ARG A 185 3.25 -24.68 72.52
CA ARG A 185 4.18 -24.28 73.57
C ARG A 185 3.50 -23.49 74.69
N PHE A 186 2.52 -22.66 74.35
CA PHE A 186 1.75 -21.89 75.33
C PHE A 186 0.86 -22.79 76.18
N GLU A 187 0.24 -23.81 75.57
CA GLU A 187 -0.50 -24.85 76.29
C GLU A 187 0.42 -25.61 77.26
N GLN A 188 1.59 -26.08 76.80
CA GLN A 188 2.56 -26.74 77.67
C GLN A 188 3.05 -25.86 78.82
N PHE A 189 3.30 -24.58 78.55
CA PHE A 189 3.69 -23.62 79.59
C PHE A 189 2.57 -23.41 80.61
N SER A 190 1.32 -23.36 80.16
CA SER A 190 0.16 -23.25 81.04
C SER A 190 0.05 -24.47 81.97
N VAL A 191 0.25 -25.67 81.43
CA VAL A 191 0.29 -26.93 82.21
C VAL A 191 1.48 -26.95 83.21
N ASP A 192 2.67 -26.49 82.81
CA ASP A 192 3.83 -26.42 83.72
C ASP A 192 3.61 -25.39 84.85
N ILE A 193 2.95 -24.26 84.54
CA ILE A 193 2.54 -23.28 85.55
C ILE A 193 1.54 -23.89 86.53
N GLU A 194 0.53 -24.60 86.05
CA GLU A 194 -0.48 -25.27 86.90
C GLU A 194 0.17 -26.29 87.84
N HIS A 195 1.05 -27.16 87.30
CA HIS A 195 1.80 -28.13 88.10
C HIS A 195 2.70 -27.44 89.15
N LYS A 196 3.36 -26.33 88.81
CA LYS A 196 4.15 -25.55 89.76
C LYS A 196 3.28 -24.93 90.86
N LEU A 197 2.11 -24.42 90.52
CA LEU A 197 1.15 -23.86 91.47
C LEU A 197 0.61 -24.94 92.44
N ASP A 198 0.31 -26.13 91.94
CA ASP A 198 -0.12 -27.27 92.75
C ASP A 198 0.98 -27.81 93.68
N GLY A 199 2.26 -27.62 93.34
CA GLY A 199 3.41 -27.97 94.18
C GLY A 199 3.80 -26.90 95.22
N LEU A 200 3.28 -25.68 95.12
CA LEU A 200 3.56 -24.61 96.11
C LEU A 200 3.16 -24.97 97.55
N PRO A 201 2.02 -25.63 97.84
CA PRO A 201 1.65 -26.01 99.21
C PRO A 201 2.68 -26.91 99.89
N GLU A 202 3.32 -27.84 99.16
CA GLU A 202 4.34 -28.73 99.74
C GLU A 202 5.65 -27.99 100.05
N SER A 203 6.01 -26.97 99.28
CA SER A 203 7.22 -26.17 99.53
C SER A 203 7.04 -25.18 100.69
N PHE A 204 5.84 -24.62 100.86
CA PHE A 204 5.51 -23.76 102.01
C PHE A 204 5.39 -24.56 103.32
N SER A 205 5.07 -25.85 103.26
CA SER A 205 4.99 -26.74 104.42
C SER A 205 6.37 -27.19 104.96
N LYS A 206 7.46 -27.03 104.18
CA LYS A 206 8.82 -27.50 104.53
C LYS A 206 9.83 -26.41 104.93
N SER A 207 9.41 -25.17 105.20
CA SER A 207 10.34 -24.12 105.66
C SER A 207 10.31 -23.98 107.20
N PRO A 208 11.43 -24.25 107.91
CA PRO A 208 11.47 -24.31 109.36
C PRO A 208 11.48 -22.91 109.99
N SER A 209 10.73 -22.79 111.08
CA SER A 209 10.68 -21.68 112.03
C SER A 209 12.06 -21.03 112.31
N VAL A 210 12.20 -19.75 111.95
CA VAL A 210 13.33 -18.92 112.35
C VAL A 210 12.86 -17.92 113.41
N THR A 211 13.38 -18.19 114.60
CA THR A 211 13.41 -17.44 115.87
C THR A 211 13.69 -15.93 115.75
N LEU A 212 12.85 -15.13 116.41
CA LEU A 212 13.09 -13.72 116.75
C LEU A 212 13.64 -13.59 118.18
N HIS A 213 14.82 -13.00 118.35
CA HIS A 213 15.42 -12.48 119.60
C HIS A 213 16.43 -11.36 119.19
N LYS A 214 16.58 -10.19 119.83
CA LYS A 214 15.96 -9.52 121.01
C LYS A 214 16.54 -8.06 121.15
N GLU A 215 15.72 -7.10 121.61
CA GLU A 215 15.99 -5.86 122.44
C GLU A 215 17.08 -4.80 122.07
N PRO A 216 17.14 -3.58 122.71
CA PRO A 216 16.23 -2.92 123.68
C PRO A 216 15.89 -1.42 123.45
N ALA A 217 14.83 -0.94 124.10
CA ALA A 217 14.76 0.26 124.97
C ALA A 217 13.52 0.16 125.88
#